data_AF-A0A537SE62-F1
#
_entry.id   AF-A0A537SE62-F1
#
_cell.length_a   1.000
_cell.length_b   1.000
_cell.length_c   1.000
_cell.angle_alpha   90.00
_cell.angle_beta   90.00
_cell.angle_gamma   90.00
#
_symmetry.space_group_name_H-M   'P 1'
#
loop_
_entity.id
_entity.type
_entity.pdbx_description
1 polymer ?
#
loop_
_entity_poly.entity_id
_entity_poly.type
_entity_poly.pdbx_seq_one_letter_code
_entity_poly.pdbx_strand_id
1 'polypeptide(L)'
;MSSNLASLLFGAYRRDALALLLLHPEASLHVREIARATGKSPGTFLRELNRLADAGVLIRKPIGNQVHFQADPRCAIYDDLRNLLKRTVGVVDVLREALAPLADKIDAAFVYGSVARGDERARSDLDLMIIGEAKFTEVIGALSNAQEALRREINPNLFPARELRRKLAADEPFLKRVLADKKLFVIGGDDDLGKLVAHRKAKGSRRR
;
A
#
# COMPACT_ATOMS: atom_id res chain seq x y z
N MET A 1 1.30 22.36 -9.35
CA MET A 1 0.10 21.61 -8.89
C MET A 1 -0.17 20.52 -9.91
N SER A 2 0.09 19.27 -9.58
CA SER A 2 -0.21 18.15 -10.47
C SER A 2 -0.87 17.08 -9.62
N SER A 3 -2.19 17.18 -9.56
CA SER A 3 -3.08 16.23 -8.89
C SER A 3 -2.91 14.84 -9.50
N ASN A 4 -2.98 13.82 -8.64
CA ASN A 4 -3.21 12.44 -9.04
C ASN A 4 -4.40 12.39 -10.02
N LEU A 5 -4.24 11.83 -11.23
CA LEU A 5 -5.29 11.86 -12.26
C LEU A 5 -6.60 11.23 -11.77
N ALA A 6 -6.54 10.20 -10.93
CA ALA A 6 -7.73 9.61 -10.34
C ALA A 6 -8.43 10.54 -9.33
N SER A 7 -7.72 11.49 -8.70
CA SER A 7 -8.35 12.50 -7.85
C SER A 7 -9.07 13.58 -8.64
N LEU A 8 -8.70 13.78 -9.90
CA LEU A 8 -9.45 14.64 -10.84
C LEU A 8 -10.69 13.92 -11.38
N LEU A 9 -10.54 12.65 -11.77
CA LEU A 9 -11.63 11.86 -12.38
C LEU A 9 -12.67 11.40 -11.36
N PHE A 10 -12.26 11.15 -10.11
CA PHE A 10 -13.13 10.61 -9.08
C PHE A 10 -13.01 11.39 -7.77
N GLY A 11 -14.17 11.71 -7.19
CA GLY A 11 -14.23 12.22 -5.83
C GLY A 11 -13.60 11.25 -4.82
N ALA A 12 -13.06 11.77 -3.71
CA ALA A 12 -12.24 11.00 -2.78
C ALA A 12 -12.92 9.74 -2.20
N TYR A 13 -14.24 9.76 -1.99
CA TYR A 13 -14.98 8.57 -1.54
C TYR A 13 -15.04 7.50 -2.63
N ARG A 14 -15.41 7.89 -3.85
CA ARG A 14 -15.49 6.99 -5.01
C ARG A 14 -14.14 6.39 -5.33
N ARG A 15 -13.10 7.22 -5.43
CA ARG A 15 -11.74 6.78 -5.75
C ARG A 15 -11.27 5.71 -4.79
N ASP A 16 -11.44 5.92 -3.49
CA ASP A 16 -10.92 5.00 -2.48
C ASP A 16 -11.81 3.75 -2.35
N ALA A 17 -13.14 3.86 -2.58
CA ALA A 17 -14.02 2.69 -2.73
C ALA A 17 -13.57 1.81 -3.89
N LEU A 18 -13.35 2.44 -5.05
CA LEU A 18 -12.94 1.75 -6.27
C LEU A 18 -11.55 1.15 -6.11
N ALA A 19 -10.58 1.89 -5.58
CA ALA A 19 -9.24 1.37 -5.34
C ALA A 19 -9.29 0.15 -4.42
N LEU A 20 -9.99 0.23 -3.29
CA LEU A 20 -10.07 -0.88 -2.35
C LEU A 20 -10.73 -2.13 -2.94
N LEU A 21 -11.84 -1.97 -3.68
CA LEU A 21 -12.65 -3.12 -4.13
C LEU A 21 -12.23 -3.66 -5.51
N LEU A 22 -11.81 -2.81 -6.45
CA LEU A 22 -11.42 -3.25 -7.80
C LEU A 22 -9.99 -3.79 -7.84
N LEU A 23 -9.10 -3.33 -6.95
CA LEU A 23 -7.74 -3.89 -6.85
C LEU A 23 -7.74 -5.25 -6.14
N HIS A 24 -8.76 -5.52 -5.31
CA HIS A 24 -8.99 -6.77 -4.61
C HIS A 24 -10.38 -7.34 -4.89
N PRO A 25 -10.66 -7.85 -6.11
CA PRO A 25 -12.01 -8.29 -6.50
C PRO A 25 -12.60 -9.40 -5.63
N GLU A 26 -11.76 -10.22 -4.99
CA GLU A 26 -12.20 -11.28 -4.09
C GLU A 26 -12.68 -10.75 -2.73
N ALA A 27 -12.36 -9.51 -2.38
CA ALA A 27 -12.75 -8.92 -1.11
C ALA A 27 -14.24 -8.54 -1.11
N SER A 28 -14.99 -9.10 -0.15
CA SER A 28 -16.39 -8.78 0.10
C SER A 28 -16.50 -8.09 1.47
N LEU A 29 -16.68 -6.77 1.48
CA LEU A 29 -16.53 -5.95 2.68
C LEU A 29 -17.82 -5.23 3.08
N HIS A 30 -18.09 -5.16 4.37
CA HIS A 30 -19.15 -4.33 4.92
C HIS A 30 -18.73 -2.85 4.91
N VAL A 31 -19.72 -1.93 4.81
CA VAL A 31 -19.45 -0.48 4.71
C VAL A 31 -18.59 0.07 5.85
N ARG A 32 -18.70 -0.48 7.07
CA ARG A 32 -17.88 -0.05 8.21
C ARG A 32 -16.42 -0.46 8.07
N GLU A 33 -16.14 -1.61 7.47
CA GLU A 33 -14.78 -2.08 7.21
C GLU A 33 -14.12 -1.20 6.15
N ILE A 34 -14.84 -0.91 5.07
CA ILE A 34 -14.40 0.01 4.00
C ILE A 34 -14.11 1.40 4.58
N ALA A 35 -15.03 1.93 5.39
CA ALA A 35 -14.89 3.23 6.03
C ALA A 35 -13.66 3.29 6.95
N ARG A 36 -13.40 2.23 7.74
CA ARG A 36 -12.23 2.11 8.60
C ARG A 36 -10.93 2.02 7.78
N ALA A 37 -10.90 1.20 6.74
CA ALA A 37 -9.73 1.01 5.88
C ALA A 37 -9.33 2.32 5.15
N THR A 38 -10.30 3.18 4.86
CA THR A 38 -10.09 4.42 4.10
C THR A 38 -10.14 5.69 4.95
N GLY A 39 -10.37 5.56 6.27
CA GLY A 39 -10.42 6.68 7.22
C GLY A 39 -11.55 7.68 6.95
N LYS A 40 -12.71 7.27 6.40
CA LYS A 40 -13.84 8.19 6.13
C LYS A 40 -15.14 7.80 6.83
N SER A 41 -16.13 8.69 6.72
CA SER A 41 -17.46 8.49 7.30
C SER A 41 -18.22 7.33 6.61
N PRO A 42 -18.75 6.35 7.38
CA PRO A 42 -19.54 5.24 6.83
C PRO A 42 -20.80 5.69 6.07
N GLY A 43 -21.49 6.73 6.53
CA GLY A 43 -22.75 7.17 5.92
C GLY A 43 -22.56 7.73 4.50
N THR A 44 -21.49 8.50 4.30
CA THR A 44 -21.14 9.01 2.96
C THR A 44 -20.63 7.89 2.07
N PHE A 45 -19.87 6.93 2.62
CA PHE A 45 -19.45 5.74 1.89
C PHE A 45 -20.63 4.91 1.41
N LEU A 46 -21.64 4.69 2.26
CA LEU A 46 -22.80 3.88 1.90
C LEU A 46 -23.52 4.44 0.67
N ARG A 47 -23.72 5.76 0.61
CA ARG A 47 -24.33 6.42 -0.56
C ARG A 47 -23.51 6.18 -1.82
N GLU A 48 -22.19 6.28 -1.73
CA GLU A 48 -21.32 6.11 -2.90
C GLU A 48 -21.22 4.65 -3.33
N LEU A 49 -21.14 3.71 -2.39
CA LEU A 49 -21.14 2.27 -2.66
C LEU A 49 -22.44 1.80 -3.31
N ASN A 50 -23.58 2.31 -2.84
CA ASN A 50 -24.87 2.02 -3.48
C ASN A 50 -24.90 2.52 -4.92
N ARG A 51 -24.45 3.75 -5.20
CA ARG A 51 -24.37 4.28 -6.58
C ARG A 51 -23.50 3.42 -7.49
N LEU A 52 -22.37 2.95 -6.99
CA LEU A 52 -21.48 2.07 -7.75
C LEU A 52 -22.10 0.69 -7.98
N ALA A 53 -22.86 0.17 -7.03
CA ALA A 53 -23.60 -1.08 -7.18
C ALA A 53 -24.77 -0.94 -8.16
N ASP A 54 -25.54 0.15 -8.07
CA ASP A 54 -26.64 0.46 -8.99
C ASP A 54 -26.13 0.64 -10.43
N ALA A 55 -24.91 1.16 -10.60
CA ALA A 55 -24.23 1.26 -11.89
C ALA A 55 -23.58 -0.07 -12.38
N GLY A 56 -23.69 -1.15 -11.61
CA GLY A 56 -23.13 -2.46 -11.95
C GLY A 56 -21.62 -2.57 -11.83
N VAL A 57 -20.94 -1.61 -11.19
CA VAL A 57 -19.49 -1.66 -10.93
C VAL A 57 -19.20 -2.56 -9.71
N LEU A 58 -20.12 -2.56 -8.74
CA LEU A 58 -20.05 -3.39 -7.54
C LEU A 58 -21.26 -4.33 -7.46
N ILE A 59 -21.07 -5.46 -6.79
CA ILE A 59 -22.14 -6.37 -6.37
C ILE A 59 -22.45 -6.09 -4.91
N ARG A 60 -23.75 -5.98 -4.60
CA ARG A 60 -24.27 -5.96 -3.23
C ARG A 60 -24.74 -7.36 -2.83
N LYS A 61 -24.16 -7.93 -1.78
CA LYS A 61 -24.53 -9.28 -1.28
C LYS A 61 -25.00 -9.21 0.18
N PRO A 62 -26.20 -9.74 0.50
CA PRO A 62 -26.58 -9.95 1.90
C PRO A 62 -25.81 -11.14 2.48
N ILE A 63 -25.14 -10.92 3.61
CA ILE A 63 -24.44 -11.95 4.39
C ILE A 63 -24.97 -11.86 5.83
N GLY A 64 -25.86 -12.79 6.19
CA GLY A 64 -26.63 -12.70 7.43
C GLY A 64 -27.44 -11.41 7.48
N ASN A 65 -27.26 -10.62 8.54
CA ASN A 65 -27.92 -9.33 8.73
C ASN A 65 -27.12 -8.14 8.16
N GLN A 66 -26.03 -8.41 7.46
CA GLN A 66 -25.14 -7.37 6.92
C GLN A 66 -25.18 -7.33 5.40
N VAL A 67 -24.88 -6.16 4.86
CA VAL A 67 -24.76 -5.93 3.41
C VAL A 67 -23.29 -5.73 3.10
N HIS A 68 -22.73 -6.60 2.27
CA HIS A 68 -21.37 -6.50 1.78
C HIS A 68 -21.35 -6.00 0.34
N PHE A 69 -20.25 -5.33 0.00
CA PHE A 69 -19.93 -4.85 -1.33
C PHE A 69 -18.68 -5.55 -1.84
N GLN A 70 -18.71 -5.96 -3.10
CA GLN A 70 -17.62 -6.61 -3.81
C GLN A 70 -17.54 -6.01 -5.22
N ALA A 71 -16.38 -6.03 -5.88
CA ALA A 71 -16.34 -5.66 -7.30
C ALA A 71 -17.14 -6.65 -8.16
N ASP A 72 -17.69 -6.18 -9.28
CA ASP A 72 -18.25 -7.06 -10.31
C ASP A 72 -17.26 -7.17 -11.50
N PRO A 73 -16.49 -8.27 -11.63
CA PRO A 73 -15.62 -8.48 -12.79
C PRO A 73 -16.38 -8.55 -14.13
N ARG A 74 -17.72 -8.71 -14.11
CA ARG A 74 -18.55 -8.72 -15.32
C ARG A 74 -18.92 -7.30 -15.79
N CYS A 75 -18.57 -6.26 -15.04
CA CYS A 75 -18.75 -4.88 -15.47
C CYS A 75 -17.94 -4.61 -16.74
N ALA A 76 -18.56 -4.03 -17.77
CA ALA A 76 -17.94 -3.85 -19.09
C ALA A 76 -16.63 -3.04 -19.06
N ILE A 77 -16.49 -2.12 -18.10
CA ILE A 77 -15.30 -1.27 -17.92
C ILE A 77 -14.46 -1.67 -16.72
N TYR A 78 -14.64 -2.88 -16.18
CA TYR A 78 -13.95 -3.35 -14.97
C TYR A 78 -12.43 -3.25 -15.13
N ASP A 79 -11.90 -3.86 -16.19
CA ASP A 79 -10.45 -3.91 -16.42
C ASP A 79 -9.86 -2.51 -16.67
N ASP A 80 -10.57 -1.64 -17.39
CA ASP A 80 -10.15 -0.27 -17.63
C ASP A 80 -10.08 0.53 -16.32
N LEU A 81 -11.12 0.45 -15.49
CA LEU A 81 -11.14 1.11 -14.19
C LEU A 81 -10.04 0.56 -13.28
N ARG A 82 -9.88 -0.76 -13.22
CA ARG A 82 -8.85 -1.41 -12.41
C ARG A 82 -7.46 -0.99 -12.86
N ASN A 83 -7.18 -0.99 -14.16
CA ASN A 83 -5.89 -0.59 -14.71
C ASN A 83 -5.60 0.89 -14.48
N LEU A 84 -6.60 1.75 -14.62
CA LEU A 84 -6.49 3.17 -14.30
C LEU A 84 -6.14 3.35 -12.82
N LEU A 85 -6.85 2.68 -11.92
CA LEU A 85 -6.61 2.74 -10.47
C LEU A 85 -5.24 2.18 -10.11
N LYS A 86 -4.80 1.07 -10.72
CA LYS A 86 -3.43 0.54 -10.53
C LYS A 86 -2.37 1.59 -10.86
N ARG A 87 -2.52 2.29 -11.99
CA ARG A 87 -1.57 3.31 -12.45
C ARG A 87 -1.58 4.59 -11.62
N THR A 88 -2.69 4.88 -10.94
CA THR A 88 -2.91 6.19 -10.32
C THR A 88 -2.95 6.14 -8.79
N VAL A 89 -3.39 5.04 -8.18
CA VAL A 89 -3.65 4.92 -6.73
C VAL A 89 -3.09 3.62 -6.16
N GLY A 90 -3.06 2.53 -6.92
CA GLY A 90 -2.75 1.16 -6.49
C GLY A 90 -1.27 0.83 -6.33
N VAL A 91 -0.43 1.81 -5.97
CA VAL A 91 1.03 1.59 -5.82
C VAL A 91 1.32 0.48 -4.82
N VAL A 92 0.68 0.50 -3.66
CA VAL A 92 0.89 -0.52 -2.62
C VAL A 92 0.52 -1.92 -3.10
N ASP A 93 -0.58 -2.05 -3.83
CA ASP A 93 -1.09 -3.36 -4.27
C ASP A 93 -0.23 -3.94 -5.40
N VAL A 94 0.18 -3.10 -6.35
CA VAL A 94 1.10 -3.53 -7.41
C VAL A 94 2.46 -3.95 -6.82
N LEU A 95 2.99 -3.20 -5.86
CA LEU A 95 4.22 -3.57 -5.16
C LEU A 95 4.04 -4.85 -4.33
N ARG A 96 2.88 -5.05 -3.71
CA ARG A 96 2.57 -6.25 -2.91
C ARG A 96 2.49 -7.49 -3.79
N GLU A 97 1.78 -7.41 -4.91
CA GLU A 97 1.70 -8.48 -5.92
C GLU A 97 3.12 -8.83 -6.43
N ALA A 98 3.93 -7.80 -6.73
CA ALA A 98 5.30 -8.00 -7.22
C ALA A 98 6.22 -8.64 -6.19
N LEU A 99 6.13 -8.25 -4.92
CA LEU A 99 6.99 -8.79 -3.86
C LEU A 99 6.47 -10.10 -3.24
N ALA A 100 5.25 -10.54 -3.56
CA ALA A 100 4.65 -11.76 -3.01
C ALA A 100 5.54 -13.02 -3.15
N PRO A 101 6.24 -13.27 -4.28
CA PRO A 101 7.15 -14.41 -4.40
C PRO A 101 8.36 -14.36 -3.46
N LEU A 102 8.66 -13.20 -2.88
CA LEU A 102 9.78 -12.97 -1.98
C LEU A 102 9.33 -12.75 -0.53
N ALA A 103 8.03 -12.90 -0.23
CA ALA A 103 7.46 -12.54 1.06
C ALA A 103 8.18 -13.22 2.25
N ASP A 104 8.57 -14.49 2.11
CA ASP A 104 9.27 -15.25 3.16
C ASP A 104 10.69 -14.72 3.47
N LYS A 105 11.25 -13.89 2.59
CA LYS A 105 12.59 -13.29 2.73
C LYS A 105 12.53 -11.82 3.13
N ILE A 106 11.33 -11.25 3.29
CA ILE A 106 11.11 -9.83 3.55
C ILE A 106 10.39 -9.70 4.90
N ASP A 107 11.10 -9.15 5.89
CA ASP A 107 10.54 -8.89 7.21
C ASP A 107 9.58 -7.68 7.19
N ALA A 108 9.90 -6.66 6.40
CA ALA A 108 9.05 -5.50 6.19
C ALA A 108 9.37 -4.81 4.85
N ALA A 109 8.35 -4.30 4.17
CA ALA A 109 8.52 -3.44 3.00
C ALA A 109 7.50 -2.30 3.01
N PHE A 110 7.94 -1.09 2.69
CA PHE A 110 7.07 0.08 2.67
C PHE A 110 7.56 1.17 1.73
N VAL A 111 6.62 1.88 1.13
CA VAL A 111 6.90 3.11 0.37
C VAL A 111 7.08 4.26 1.34
N TYR A 112 8.07 5.11 1.09
CA TYR A 112 8.35 6.32 1.86
C TYR A 112 8.52 7.54 0.94
N GLY A 113 8.83 8.70 1.51
CA GLY A 113 9.08 9.92 0.75
C GLY A 113 7.80 10.60 0.26
N SER A 114 7.88 11.24 -0.92
CA SER A 114 6.80 12.11 -1.43
C SER A 114 5.48 11.36 -1.65
N VAL A 115 5.55 10.09 -2.05
CA VAL A 115 4.40 9.21 -2.28
C VAL A 115 3.66 8.91 -0.98
N ALA A 116 4.40 8.50 0.05
CA ALA A 116 3.81 8.17 1.33
C ALA A 116 3.21 9.40 2.05
N ARG A 117 3.79 10.59 1.81
CA ARG A 117 3.24 11.86 2.31
C ARG A 117 2.02 12.36 1.54
N GLY A 118 1.75 11.85 0.33
CA GLY A 118 0.68 12.33 -0.54
C GLY A 118 1.03 13.61 -1.30
N ASP A 119 2.31 14.01 -1.29
CA ASP A 119 2.86 15.18 -2.00
C ASP A 119 3.48 14.80 -3.37
N GLU A 120 3.26 13.56 -3.80
CA GLU A 120 3.85 13.04 -5.03
C GLU A 120 3.35 13.75 -6.29
N ARG A 121 4.24 13.84 -7.28
CA ARG A 121 3.87 14.23 -8.64
C ARG A 121 3.64 12.95 -9.45
N ALA A 122 2.84 13.02 -10.50
CA ALA A 122 2.49 11.87 -11.34
C ALA A 122 3.69 11.13 -11.99
N ARG A 123 4.90 11.70 -11.97
CA ARG A 123 6.15 11.09 -12.46
C ARG A 123 7.23 10.97 -11.39
N SER A 124 6.91 11.18 -10.12
CA SER A 124 7.90 11.02 -9.06
C SER A 124 8.29 9.55 -8.94
N ASP A 125 9.56 9.29 -8.73
CA ASP A 125 10.05 7.94 -8.48
C ASP A 125 9.44 7.37 -7.19
N LEU A 126 9.35 6.04 -7.12
CA LEU A 126 8.82 5.31 -5.99
C LEU A 126 9.94 4.83 -5.09
N ASP A 127 10.17 5.55 -3.99
CA ASP A 127 11.14 5.15 -2.97
C ASP A 127 10.57 4.00 -2.12
N LEU A 128 11.14 2.81 -2.29
CA LEU A 128 10.70 1.58 -1.63
C LEU A 128 11.77 1.13 -0.64
N MET A 129 11.42 0.99 0.63
CA MET A 129 12.28 0.37 1.64
C MET A 129 11.94 -1.11 1.74
N ILE A 130 12.97 -1.97 1.73
CA ILE A 130 12.82 -3.42 1.95
C ILE A 130 13.82 -3.85 3.01
N ILE A 131 13.31 -4.50 4.06
CA ILE A 131 14.10 -5.03 5.15
C ILE A 131 13.95 -6.55 5.14
N GLY A 132 15.06 -7.27 5.11
CA GLY A 132 15.07 -8.73 5.09
C GLY A 132 16.34 -9.29 4.47
N GLU A 133 16.29 -10.57 4.10
CA GLU A 133 17.42 -11.34 3.54
C GLU A 133 17.28 -11.58 2.03
N ALA A 134 16.27 -10.98 1.38
CA ALA A 134 16.11 -10.99 -0.08
C ALA A 134 17.33 -10.35 -0.77
N LYS A 135 17.78 -10.93 -1.88
CA LYS A 135 18.91 -10.39 -2.65
C LYS A 135 18.44 -9.26 -3.58
N PHE A 136 19.31 -8.29 -3.82
CA PHE A 136 19.01 -7.16 -4.70
C PHE A 136 18.57 -7.59 -6.10
N THR A 137 19.22 -8.58 -6.69
CA THR A 137 18.85 -9.11 -8.02
C THR A 137 17.47 -9.76 -8.04
N GLU A 138 17.06 -10.43 -6.96
CA GLU A 138 15.72 -11.03 -6.84
C GLU A 138 14.65 -9.93 -6.78
N VAL A 139 14.91 -8.87 -6.00
CA VAL A 139 13.99 -7.74 -5.88
C VAL A 139 13.85 -6.99 -7.20
N ILE A 140 14.96 -6.67 -7.88
CA ILE A 140 14.89 -5.97 -9.17
C ILE A 140 14.11 -6.78 -10.20
N GLY A 141 14.35 -8.09 -10.27
CA GLY A 141 13.59 -8.99 -11.14
C GLY A 141 12.09 -9.00 -10.82
N ALA A 142 11.74 -9.08 -9.53
CA ALA A 142 10.36 -9.05 -9.08
C ALA A 142 9.66 -7.70 -9.37
N LEU A 143 10.37 -6.59 -9.26
CA LEU A 143 9.82 -5.25 -9.46
C LEU A 143 9.74 -4.82 -10.93
N SER A 144 10.38 -5.52 -11.87
CA SER A 144 10.39 -5.13 -13.30
C SER A 144 8.98 -4.95 -13.86
N ASN A 145 8.11 -5.94 -13.65
CA ASN A 145 6.72 -5.88 -14.11
C ASN A 145 5.92 -4.77 -13.39
N ALA A 146 6.24 -4.48 -12.12
CA ALA A 146 5.61 -3.41 -11.37
C ALA A 146 5.99 -2.02 -11.92
N GLN A 147 7.26 -1.82 -12.29
CA GLN A 147 7.72 -0.57 -12.91
C GLN A 147 7.01 -0.32 -14.24
N GLU A 148 6.87 -1.35 -15.08
CA GLU A 148 6.15 -1.27 -16.35
C GLU A 148 4.66 -0.98 -16.15
N ALA A 149 4.03 -1.69 -15.21
CA ALA A 149 2.61 -1.54 -14.90
C ALA A 149 2.29 -0.14 -14.35
N LEU A 150 3.14 0.39 -13.47
CA LEU A 150 3.00 1.71 -12.86
C LEU A 150 3.51 2.84 -13.77
N ARG A 151 4.32 2.52 -14.79
CA ARG A 151 5.07 3.47 -15.62
C ARG A 151 5.86 4.47 -14.78
N ARG A 152 6.46 3.98 -13.70
CA ARG A 152 7.25 4.74 -12.73
C ARG A 152 8.49 3.95 -12.37
N GLU A 153 9.60 4.63 -12.20
CA GLU A 153 10.81 4.03 -11.66
C GLU A 153 10.57 3.69 -10.18
N ILE A 154 10.98 2.49 -9.77
CA ILE A 154 10.94 2.07 -8.38
C ILE A 154 12.38 2.00 -7.89
N ASN A 155 12.70 2.75 -6.84
CA ASN A 155 14.02 2.84 -6.24
C ASN A 155 14.05 1.99 -4.95
N PRO A 156 14.38 0.68 -5.02
CA PRO A 156 14.44 -0.17 -3.85
C PRO A 156 15.72 0.10 -3.03
N ASN A 157 15.53 0.36 -1.75
CA ASN A 157 16.57 0.42 -0.74
C ASN A 157 16.48 -0.82 0.13
N LEU A 158 17.43 -1.74 -0.03
CA LEU A 158 17.47 -3.00 0.71
C LEU A 158 18.39 -2.90 1.92
N PHE A 159 17.90 -3.36 3.06
CA PHE A 159 18.71 -3.51 4.27
C PHE A 159 18.47 -4.88 4.93
N PRO A 160 19.52 -5.66 5.19
CA PRO A 160 19.44 -6.71 6.19
C PRO A 160 19.04 -6.11 7.54
N ALA A 161 18.19 -6.79 8.31
CA ALA A 161 17.73 -6.30 9.62
C ALA A 161 18.91 -5.95 10.56
N ARG A 162 20.01 -6.72 10.48
CA ARG A 162 21.26 -6.45 11.21
C ARG A 162 21.94 -5.14 10.82
N GLU A 163 21.93 -4.80 9.53
CA GLU A 163 22.55 -3.59 9.02
C GLU A 163 21.72 -2.37 9.37
N LEU A 164 20.40 -2.46 9.23
CA LEU A 164 19.46 -1.42 9.64
C LEU A 164 19.70 -1.03 11.10
N ARG A 165 19.78 -2.02 12.01
CA ARG A 165 20.06 -1.79 13.44
C ARG A 165 21.40 -1.10 13.66
N ARG A 166 22.46 -1.54 12.97
CA ARG A 166 23.80 -0.95 13.08
C ARG A 166 23.79 0.52 12.65
N LYS A 167 23.17 0.84 11.51
CA LYS A 167 23.09 2.21 10.99
C LYS A 167 22.23 3.11 11.88
N LEU A 168 21.13 2.59 12.43
CA LEU A 168 20.34 3.34 13.43
C LEU A 168 21.10 3.59 14.73
N ALA A 169 21.93 2.64 15.18
CA ALA A 169 22.79 2.82 16.34
C ALA A 169 23.91 3.85 16.09
N ALA A 170 24.35 3.98 14.84
CA ALA A 170 25.32 4.99 14.40
C ALA A 170 24.69 6.37 14.12
N ASP A 171 23.41 6.55 14.45
CA ASP A 171 22.68 7.80 14.23
C ASP A 171 22.60 8.23 12.75
N GLU A 172 22.38 7.26 11.86
CA GLU A 172 22.24 7.52 10.42
C GLU A 172 21.05 8.47 10.13
N PRO A 173 21.28 9.71 9.66
CA PRO A 173 20.23 10.72 9.55
C PRO A 173 19.12 10.35 8.56
N PHE A 174 19.51 9.68 7.47
CA PHE A 174 18.58 9.22 6.45
C PHE A 174 17.54 8.24 7.02
N LEU A 175 17.98 7.20 7.74
CA LEU A 175 17.09 6.19 8.30
C LEU A 175 16.19 6.76 9.39
N LYS A 176 16.69 7.66 10.24
CA LYS A 176 15.87 8.33 11.26
C LYS A 176 14.70 9.09 10.63
N ARG A 177 14.98 9.85 9.57
CA ARG A 177 13.94 10.59 8.84
C ARG A 177 12.92 9.65 8.19
N VAL A 178 13.38 8.61 7.50
CA VAL A 178 12.50 7.63 6.84
C VAL A 178 11.60 6.90 7.84
N LEU A 179 12.13 6.54 9.02
CA LEU A 179 11.36 5.89 10.07
C LEU A 179 10.41 6.83 10.82
N ALA A 180 10.66 8.14 10.83
CA ALA A 180 9.77 9.12 11.43
C ALA A 180 8.62 9.55 10.49
N ASP A 181 8.87 9.54 9.18
CA ASP A 181 7.88 9.91 8.16
C ASP A 181 6.75 8.88 8.04
N LYS A 182 5.64 9.31 7.41
CA LYS A 182 4.51 8.45 7.04
C LYS A 182 4.99 7.35 6.07
N LYS A 183 4.48 6.14 6.25
CA LYS A 183 4.83 4.96 5.47
C LYS A 183 3.57 4.35 4.88
N LEU A 184 3.68 3.82 3.67
CA LEU A 184 2.64 2.97 3.09
C LEU A 184 3.19 1.55 3.04
N PHE A 185 2.75 0.71 3.98
CA PHE A 185 3.25 -0.65 4.11
C PHE A 185 2.77 -1.54 2.97
N VAL A 186 3.73 -2.20 2.33
CA VAL A 186 3.56 -3.21 1.30
C VAL A 186 3.64 -4.61 1.90
N ILE A 187 4.55 -4.86 2.85
CA ILE A 187 4.66 -6.10 3.64
C ILE A 187 4.93 -5.73 5.10
N GLY A 188 4.26 -6.41 6.03
CA GLY A 188 4.32 -6.12 7.47
C GLY A 188 3.54 -4.85 7.86
N GLY A 189 3.81 -4.36 9.07
CA GLY A 189 3.26 -3.09 9.58
C GLY A 189 4.19 -2.38 10.57
N ASP A 190 3.69 -1.31 11.18
CA ASP A 190 4.46 -0.53 12.17
C ASP A 190 4.93 -1.38 13.36
N ASP A 191 4.15 -2.37 13.79
CA ASP A 191 4.52 -3.28 14.88
C ASP A 191 5.71 -4.19 14.51
N ASP A 192 5.74 -4.71 13.28
CA ASP A 192 6.82 -5.57 12.79
C ASP A 192 8.10 -4.76 12.60
N LEU A 193 7.99 -3.57 12.01
CA LEU A 193 9.08 -2.61 11.92
C LEU A 193 9.57 -2.20 13.30
N GLY A 194 8.65 -1.99 14.25
CA GLY A 194 8.92 -1.73 15.64
C GLY A 194 9.76 -2.83 16.29
N LYS A 195 9.43 -4.11 16.11
CA LYS A 195 10.22 -5.25 16.62
C LYS A 195 11.62 -5.29 16.01
N LEU A 196 11.74 -5.01 14.71
CA LEU A 196 13.04 -4.98 14.01
C LEU A 196 13.96 -3.89 14.58
N VAL A 197 13.41 -2.73 14.95
CA VAL A 197 14.13 -1.59 15.53
C VAL A 197 14.32 -1.73 17.06
N ALA A 198 13.35 -2.30 17.77
CA ALA A 198 13.28 -2.37 19.24
C ALA A 198 14.14 -3.46 19.88
N HIS A 199 14.76 -4.35 19.09
CA HIS A 199 15.85 -5.23 19.58
C HIS A 199 17.07 -4.47 20.17
N ARG A 200 16.98 -3.13 20.23
CA ARG A 200 17.75 -2.18 21.04
C ARG A 200 17.76 -2.43 22.56
N LYS A 201 16.80 -3.13 23.17
CA LYS A 201 16.61 -3.08 24.64
C LYS A 201 16.95 -4.32 25.51
N ALA A 202 17.67 -5.33 25.01
CA ALA A 202 18.00 -6.52 25.83
C ALA A 202 19.48 -6.68 26.26
N LYS A 203 20.41 -5.80 25.85
CA LYS A 203 21.85 -5.92 26.21
C LYS A 203 22.50 -4.59 26.62
N GLY A 204 21.86 -3.86 27.51
CA GLY A 204 22.39 -2.58 27.99
C GLY A 204 21.90 -2.19 29.39
N SER A 205 21.92 -3.12 30.35
CA SER A 205 21.84 -2.78 31.78
C SER A 205 22.38 -3.93 32.65
N ARG A 206 23.69 -4.11 32.64
CA ARG A 206 24.45 -4.71 33.76
C ARG A 206 25.76 -3.95 33.90
N ARG A 207 25.72 -2.95 34.78
CA ARG A 207 26.77 -2.15 35.43
C ARG A 207 25.99 -0.98 36.03
N ARG A 208 25.82 -0.84 37.34
CA ARG A 208 26.69 -1.17 38.48
C ARG A 208 25.88 -1.78 39.62
#